data_AF-A0A519YT96-F1
#
_entry.id   AF-A0A519YT96-F1
#
_cell.length_a   1.000
_cell.length_b   1.000
_cell.length_c   1.000
_cell.angle_alpha   90.00
_cell.angle_beta   90.00
_cell.angle_gamma   90.00
#
_symmetry.space_group_name_H-M   'P 1'
#
loop_
_entity.id
_entity.type
_entity.pdbx_description
1 polymer ?
#
loop_
_entity_poly.entity_id
_entity_poly.type
_entity_poly.pdbx_seq_one_letter_code
_entity_poly.pdbx_strand_id
1 'polypeptide(L)'
;MLNNLIAFSIRNKLLVGIFTLGLIAVGIFSLTRLNIDAVPDITNNQVQIITASPSLAAQEIERLVTFPVEQSVATIPNLVEVRSFSRFGLSVVTVVFEEDVDLY
;
A
#
# COMPACT_ATOMS: atom_id res chain seq x y z
N MET A 1 31.93 -30.59 -13.69
CA MET A 1 30.65 -29.97 -14.10
C MET A 1 30.85 -28.52 -14.52
N LEU A 2 31.37 -27.63 -13.66
CA LEU A 2 31.64 -26.23 -14.00
C LEU A 2 32.57 -26.05 -15.21
N ASN A 3 33.65 -26.84 -15.28
CA ASN A 3 34.59 -26.83 -16.41
C ASN A 3 33.91 -27.16 -17.76
N ASN A 4 32.89 -28.03 -17.75
CA ASN A 4 32.14 -28.37 -18.97
C ASN A 4 31.23 -27.22 -19.40
N LEU A 5 30.68 -26.48 -18.44
CA LEU A 5 29.83 -25.32 -18.70
C LEU A 5 30.65 -24.14 -19.25
N ILE A 6 31.85 -23.93 -18.70
CA ILE A 6 32.82 -22.95 -19.22
C ILE A 6 33.29 -23.34 -20.62
N ALA A 7 33.67 -24.60 -20.84
CA ALA A 7 34.08 -25.08 -22.16
C ALA A 7 32.96 -24.96 -23.21
N PHE A 8 31.70 -25.23 -22.81
CA PHE A 8 30.53 -25.03 -23.65
C PHE A 8 30.30 -23.55 -23.99
N SER A 9 30.43 -22.65 -23.01
CA SER A 9 30.30 -21.21 -23.21
C SER A 9 31.38 -20.65 -24.14
N ILE A 10 32.62 -21.11 -24.00
CA ILE A 10 33.73 -20.70 -24.88
C ILE A 10 33.52 -21.23 -26.31
N ARG A 11 33.05 -22.48 -26.46
CA ARG A 11 32.78 -23.08 -27.78
C ARG A 11 31.63 -22.38 -28.50
N ASN A 12 30.60 -21.97 -27.76
CA ASN A 12 29.40 -21.31 -28.29
C ASN A 12 29.38 -19.80 -28.03
N LYS A 13 30.53 -19.14 -28.18
CA LYS A 13 30.71 -17.70 -27.88
C LYS A 13 29.69 -16.77 -28.54
N LEU A 14 29.23 -17.08 -29.76
CA LEU A 14 28.19 -16.30 -30.45
C LEU A 14 26.82 -16.44 -29.78
N LEU A 15 26.45 -17.65 -29.42
CA LEU A 15 25.17 -17.93 -28.76
C LEU A 15 25.14 -17.25 -27.39
N VAL A 16 26.21 -17.38 -26.60
CA VAL A 16 26.35 -16.67 -25.33
C VAL A 16 26.29 -15.15 -25.52
N GLY A 17 26.95 -14.61 -26.55
CA GLY A 17 26.90 -13.17 -26.87
C GLY A 17 25.49 -12.67 -27.18
N ILE A 18 24.70 -13.41 -27.96
CA ILE A 18 23.31 -13.07 -28.26
C ILE A 18 22.45 -13.10 -26.99
N PHE A 19 22.60 -14.11 -26.14
CA PHE A 19 21.89 -14.18 -24.86
C PHE A 19 22.24 -13.00 -23.95
N THR A 20 23.52 -12.62 -23.87
CA THR A 20 23.95 -11.44 -23.10
C THR A 20 23.33 -10.16 -23.64
N LEU A 21 23.33 -9.96 -24.96
CA LEU A 21 22.68 -8.79 -25.59
C LEU A 21 21.17 -8.78 -25.36
N GLY A 22 20.52 -9.93 -25.45
CA GLY A 22 19.11 -10.08 -25.11
C GLY A 22 18.82 -9.71 -23.65
N LEU A 23 19.67 -10.16 -22.72
CA LEU A 23 19.55 -9.84 -21.29
C LEU A 23 19.72 -8.34 -21.05
N ILE A 24 20.68 -7.69 -21.72
CA ILE A 24 20.87 -6.23 -21.65
C ILE A 24 19.62 -5.51 -22.18
N ALA A 25 19.08 -5.92 -23.33
CA ALA A 25 17.89 -5.30 -23.91
C ALA A 25 16.66 -5.43 -23.00
N VAL A 26 16.44 -6.62 -22.43
CA VAL A 26 15.37 -6.85 -21.45
C VAL A 26 15.61 -6.05 -20.17
N GLY A 27 16.85 -5.96 -19.71
CA GLY A 27 17.22 -5.15 -18.55
C GLY A 27 16.91 -3.67 -18.74
N ILE A 28 17.30 -3.09 -19.88
CA ILE A 28 16.98 -1.69 -20.22
C ILE A 28 15.47 -1.48 -20.30
N PHE A 29 14.75 -2.40 -20.94
CA PHE A 29 13.29 -2.32 -21.04
C PHE A 29 12.58 -2.46 -19.69
N SER A 30 13.13 -3.25 -18.78
CA SER A 30 12.60 -3.37 -17.41
C SER A 30 12.91 -2.13 -16.59
N LEU A 31 14.08 -1.51 -16.77
CA LEU A 31 14.46 -0.27 -16.09
C LEU A 31 13.53 0.88 -16.45
N THR A 32 13.10 0.99 -17.71
CA THR A 32 12.15 2.04 -18.12
C THR A 32 10.72 1.81 -17.63
N ARG A 33 10.41 0.60 -17.15
CA ARG A 33 9.09 0.21 -16.61
C ARG A 33 9.06 0.07 -15.10
N LEU A 34 10.20 0.21 -14.43
CA LEU A 34 10.25 0.14 -12.98
C LEU A 34 9.57 1.39 -12.43
N ASN A 35 8.51 1.21 -11.65
CA ASN A 35 7.92 2.30 -10.89
C ASN A 35 8.93 2.70 -9.81
N ILE A 36 9.57 3.85 -10.00
CA ILE A 36 10.46 4.44 -9.01
C ILE A 36 9.62 5.42 -8.21
N ASP A 37 9.54 5.18 -6.91
CA ASP A 37 9.03 6.17 -5.96
C ASP A 37 10.20 6.82 -5.22
N ALA A 38 10.06 8.09 -4.89
CA ALA A 38 11.12 8.88 -4.27
C ALA A 38 11.34 8.52 -2.80
N VAL A 39 10.32 7.95 -2.16
CA VAL A 39 10.31 7.58 -0.75
C VAL A 39 9.60 6.24 -0.57
N PRO A 40 10.01 5.43 0.41
CA PRO A 40 9.20 4.29 0.81
C PRO A 40 7.86 4.79 1.37
N ASP A 41 6.79 4.05 1.10
CA ASP A 41 5.52 4.30 1.74
C ASP A 41 5.64 4.01 3.24
N ILE A 42 5.40 5.05 4.04
CA ILE A 42 5.40 5.01 5.51
C ILE A 42 3.99 5.25 6.06
N THR A 43 2.97 5.21 5.20
CA THR A 43 1.59 5.38 5.63
C THR A 43 1.11 4.11 6.33
N ASN A 44 0.45 4.31 7.46
CA ASN A 44 -0.19 3.21 8.17
C ASN A 44 -1.34 2.67 7.34
N ASN A 45 -1.62 1.39 7.55
CA ASN A 45 -2.81 0.76 7.03
C ASN A 45 -4.06 1.35 7.73
N GLN A 46 -4.85 2.17 7.02
CA GLN A 46 -5.96 2.90 7.64
C GLN A 46 -7.17 3.07 6.72
N VAL A 47 -8.36 3.06 7.32
CA VAL A 47 -9.65 3.35 6.65
C VAL A 47 -10.27 4.60 7.25
N GLN A 48 -10.74 5.52 6.41
CA GLN A 48 -11.45 6.72 6.85
C GLN A 48 -12.93 6.64 6.51
N ILE A 49 -13.76 6.84 7.53
CA ILE A 49 -15.21 6.93 7.42
C ILE A 49 -15.58 8.41 7.56
N ILE A 50 -16.03 9.00 6.46
CA ILE A 50 -16.42 10.42 6.41
C ILE A 50 -17.94 10.51 6.30
N THR A 51 -18.57 11.13 7.31
CA THR A 51 -20.01 11.36 7.33
C THR A 51 -20.31 12.85 7.35
N ALA A 52 -21.04 13.34 6.35
CA ALA A 52 -21.45 14.74 6.26
C ALA A 52 -22.91 14.92 6.73
N SER A 53 -23.14 15.87 7.64
CA SER A 53 -24.48 16.20 8.15
C SER A 53 -24.65 17.71 8.32
N PRO A 54 -24.98 18.46 7.24
CA PRO A 54 -24.84 19.92 7.16
C PRO A 54 -25.58 20.75 8.21
N SER A 55 -26.61 20.19 8.82
CA SER A 55 -27.49 20.88 9.77
C SER A 55 -27.09 20.70 11.24
N LEU A 56 -26.21 19.75 11.57
CA LEU A 56 -25.91 19.39 12.95
C LEU A 56 -24.73 20.20 13.49
N ALA A 57 -24.87 20.68 14.72
CA ALA A 57 -23.76 21.27 15.46
C ALA A 57 -22.69 20.22 15.79
N ALA A 58 -21.45 20.64 16.06
CA ALA A 58 -20.35 19.72 16.37
C ALA A 58 -20.68 18.77 17.55
N GLN A 59 -21.36 19.27 18.58
CA GLN A 59 -21.79 18.48 19.74
C GLN A 59 -22.82 17.40 19.37
N GLU A 60 -23.72 17.73 18.44
CA GLU A 60 -24.75 16.80 17.98
C GLU A 60 -24.15 15.74 17.07
N ILE A 61 -23.20 16.12 16.21
CA ILE A 61 -22.45 15.19 15.37
C ILE A 61 -21.67 14.20 16.21
N GLU A 62 -20.98 14.67 17.25
CA GLU A 62 -20.26 13.81 18.18
C GLU A 62 -21.18 12.74 18.78
N ARG A 63 -22.33 13.18 19.33
CA ARG A 63 -23.23 12.30 20.06
C ARG A 63 -24.06 11.38 19.16
N LEU A 64 -24.48 11.86 17.99
CA LEU A 64 -25.44 11.17 17.12
C LEU A 64 -24.78 10.38 15.99
N VAL A 65 -23.56 10.74 15.60
CA VAL A 65 -22.88 10.15 14.45
C VAL A 65 -21.54 9.56 14.86
N THR A 66 -20.60 10.39 15.33
CA THR A 66 -19.22 9.97 15.58
C THR A 66 -19.15 8.87 16.65
N PHE A 67 -19.79 9.07 17.80
CA PHE A 67 -19.75 8.12 18.91
C PHE A 67 -20.37 6.74 18.56
N PRO A 68 -21.56 6.66 17.92
CA PRO A 68 -22.08 5.38 17.43
C PRO A 68 -21.18 4.70 16.39
N VAL A 69 -20.56 5.47 15.47
CA VAL A 69 -19.65 4.92 14.46
C VAL A 69 -18.40 4.35 15.13
N GLU A 70 -17.80 5.10 16.06
CA GLU A 70 -16.64 4.65 16.84
C GLU A 70 -16.95 3.36 17.62
N GLN A 71 -18.09 3.32 18.31
CA GLN A 71 -18.54 2.14 19.04
C GLN A 71 -18.75 0.91 18.13
N SER A 72 -19.26 1.14 16.91
CA SER A 72 -19.47 0.06 15.94
C SER A 72 -18.15 -0.50 15.44
N VAL A 73 -17.19 0.38 15.17
CA VAL A 73 -15.86 0.01 14.65
C VAL A 73 -14.98 -0.61 15.73
N ALA A 74 -15.13 -0.25 17.00
CA ALA A 74 -14.32 -0.79 18.11
C ALA A 74 -14.38 -2.32 18.26
N THR A 75 -15.33 -2.99 17.59
CA THR A 75 -15.46 -4.46 17.60
C THR A 75 -14.69 -5.16 16.48
N ILE A 76 -14.11 -4.40 15.53
CA ILE A 76 -13.36 -4.96 14.40
C ILE A 76 -12.01 -5.50 14.92
N PRO A 77 -11.60 -6.72 14.53
CA PRO A 77 -10.31 -7.28 14.94
C PRO A 77 -9.13 -6.54 14.32
N ASN A 78 -7.95 -6.68 14.92
CA ASN A 78 -6.66 -6.16 14.43
C ASN A 78 -6.59 -4.63 14.30
N LEU A 79 -7.30 -3.93 15.19
CA LEU A 79 -7.22 -2.48 15.33
C LEU A 79 -6.04 -2.08 16.22
N VAL A 80 -5.25 -1.12 15.76
CA VAL A 80 -4.20 -0.47 16.55
C VAL A 80 -4.78 0.71 17.31
N GLU A 81 -5.51 1.58 16.62
CA GLU A 81 -6.12 2.77 17.20
C GLU A 81 -7.31 3.26 16.36
N VAL A 82 -8.23 3.96 17.03
CA VAL A 82 -9.33 4.68 16.39
C VAL A 82 -9.17 6.16 16.73
N ARG A 83 -9.19 7.02 15.71
CA ARG A 83 -9.11 8.48 15.86
C ARG A 83 -10.34 9.11 15.24
N SER A 84 -11.05 9.91 16.01
CA SER A 84 -12.27 10.56 15.54
C SER A 84 -12.18 12.07 15.75
N PHE A 85 -12.78 12.83 14.83
CA PHE A 85 -13.00 14.26 15.04
C PHE A 85 -14.35 14.70 14.50
N SER A 86 -15.02 15.53 15.30
CA SER A 86 -16.34 16.09 15.00
C SER A 86 -16.23 17.60 14.80
N ARG A 87 -16.69 18.08 13.64
CA ARG A 87 -16.76 19.50 13.30
C ARG A 87 -18.17 19.80 12.83
N PHE A 88 -18.54 21.09 12.77
CA PHE A 88 -19.84 21.50 12.23
C PHE A 88 -20.06 20.88 10.86
N GLY A 89 -21.16 20.15 10.70
CA GLY A 89 -21.48 19.49 9.43
C GLY A 89 -20.67 18.24 9.06
N LEU A 90 -19.67 17.82 9.84
CA LEU A 90 -18.72 16.78 9.46
C LEU A 90 -18.27 15.89 10.62
N SER A 91 -18.35 14.58 10.42
CA SER A 91 -17.73 13.55 11.25
C SER A 91 -16.68 12.82 10.42
N VAL A 92 -15.48 12.64 10.97
CA VAL A 92 -14.42 11.82 10.37
C VAL A 92 -13.91 10.85 11.42
N VAL A 93 -14.01 9.56 11.11
CA VAL A 93 -13.48 8.48 11.94
C VAL A 93 -12.42 7.75 11.14
N THR A 94 -11.18 7.80 11.62
CA THR A 94 -10.02 7.11 11.06
C THR A 94 -9.73 5.88 11.89
N VAL A 95 -9.62 4.76 11.21
CA VAL A 95 -9.47 3.42 11.76
C VAL A 95 -8.11 2.91 11.32
N VAL A 96 -7.18 2.70 12.25
CA VAL A 96 -5.82 2.24 11.94
C VAL A 96 -5.71 0.76 12.28
N PHE A 97 -5.30 -0.02 11.29
CA PHE A 97 -5.10 -1.47 11.38
C PHE A 97 -3.63 -1.81 11.58
N GLU A 98 -3.38 -3.05 11.99
CA GLU A 98 -2.03 -3.64 11.97
C GLU A 98 -1.50 -3.73 10.52
N GLU A 99 -0.17 -3.66 10.35
CA GLU A 99 0.48 -3.60 9.03
C GLU A 99 0.15 -4.81 8.13
N ASP A 100 -0.04 -6.00 8.72
CA ASP A 100 -0.27 -7.26 8.00
C ASP A 100 -1.74 -7.51 7.61
N VAL A 101 -2.65 -6.58 7.89
CA VAL A 101 -4.09 -6.74 7.57
C VAL A 101 -4.34 -6.36 6.11
N ASP A 102 -4.95 -7.26 5.34
CA ASP A 102 -5.43 -6.89 4.00
C ASP A 102 -6.68 -6.00 4.11
N LEU A 103 -6.66 -4.86 3.41
CA LEU A 103 -7.80 -3.94 3.32
C LEU A 103 -8.84 -4.39 2.28
N TYR A 104 -8.52 -5.40 1.46
CA TYR A 104 -9.33 -5.83 0.31
C TYR A 104 -10.03 -7.18 0.51
#